data_AF-A0A7S2P1E6-F1
#
_entry.id   AF-A0A7S2P1E6-F1
#
_cell.length_a   1.000
_cell.length_b   1.000
_cell.length_c   1.000
_cell.angle_alpha   90.00
_cell.angle_beta   90.00
_cell.angle_gamma   90.00
#
_symmetry.space_group_name_H-M   'P 1'
#
loop_
_entity.id
_entity.type
_entity.pdbx_description
1 polymer ?
#
loop_
_entity_poly.entity_id
_entity_poly.type
_entity_poly.pdbx_seq_one_letter_code
_entity_poly.pdbx_strand_id
1 'polypeptide(L)'
;VIIFRVREFAFLRSYFGEKSVRQSNTAMTRLLGLICDATVELNAELQIVQPAAKFAAILGLDTHLSIEGKLFGDFTPDEDDQSRFASLALSSLSDLSGAMPGAMYATLCGPDVRLPVELLCVQFQSLE
;
A
#
# COMPACT_ATOMS: atom_id res chain seq x y z
N VAL A 1 11.84 1.05 -0.85
CA VAL A 1 10.68 0.16 -0.62
C VAL A 1 9.40 0.97 -0.42
N ILE A 2 8.33 0.67 -1.17
CA ILE A 2 7.03 1.35 -1.03
C ILE A 2 5.99 0.32 -0.60
N ILE A 3 5.29 0.59 0.51
CA ILE A 3 4.26 -0.30 1.02
C ILE A 3 2.87 0.20 0.70
N PHE A 4 2.01 -0.70 0.22
CA PHE A 4 0.58 -0.49 0.10
C PHE A 4 -0.14 -1.19 1.24
N ARG A 5 -1.01 -0.43 1.92
CA ARG A 5 -1.99 -0.98 2.86
C ARG A 5 -3.29 -1.18 2.11
N VAL A 6 -3.84 -2.39 2.04
CA VAL A 6 -5.19 -2.61 1.50
C VAL A 6 -6.16 -2.76 2.67
N ARG A 7 -7.24 -1.97 2.70
CA ARG A 7 -8.33 -2.19 3.66
C ARG A 7 -9.30 -3.22 3.11
N GLU A 8 -9.54 -4.31 3.85
CA GLU A 8 -10.54 -5.31 3.48
C GLU A 8 -11.87 -5.11 4.22
N PHE A 9 -12.95 -5.47 3.51
CA PHE A 9 -14.34 -5.50 3.91
C PHE A 9 -14.66 -6.57 4.97
N ALA A 10 -15.76 -6.32 5.70
CA ALA A 10 -16.25 -7.06 6.85
C ALA A 10 -16.38 -8.58 6.66
N PHE A 11 -15.48 -9.38 7.24
CA PHE A 11 -15.78 -10.79 7.52
C PHE A 11 -15.18 -11.41 8.80
N LEU A 12 -14.35 -10.72 9.58
CA LEU A 12 -13.83 -11.31 10.84
C LEU A 12 -14.25 -10.53 12.08
N ARG A 13 -15.57 -10.40 12.23
CA ARG A 13 -16.22 -10.30 13.55
C ARG A 13 -16.07 -11.66 14.25
N SER A 14 -15.00 -11.86 15.01
CA SER A 14 -15.10 -12.48 16.34
C SER A 14 -13.72 -12.57 17.00
N TYR A 15 -13.64 -12.08 18.24
CA TYR A 15 -12.87 -12.66 19.33
C TYR A 15 -11.52 -12.08 19.80
N PHE A 16 -10.93 -11.04 19.21
CA PHE A 16 -9.73 -10.40 19.81
C PHE A 16 -9.80 -8.88 19.91
N GLY A 17 -9.21 -8.36 20.99
CA GLY A 17 -9.34 -6.99 21.47
C GLY A 17 -8.97 -5.94 20.42
N GLU A 18 -9.97 -5.20 20.00
CA GLU A 18 -9.94 -4.01 19.12
C GLU A 18 -8.79 -3.04 19.46
N LYS A 19 -8.49 -2.85 20.75
CA LYS A 19 -7.36 -2.00 21.19
C LYS A 19 -5.99 -2.59 20.83
N SER A 20 -5.83 -3.91 20.92
CA SER A 20 -4.57 -4.61 20.63
C SER A 20 -4.28 -4.59 19.13
N VAL A 21 -5.28 -4.86 18.29
CA VAL A 21 -5.14 -4.83 16.82
C VAL A 21 -4.87 -3.40 16.34
N ARG A 22 -5.55 -2.38 16.90
CA ARG A 22 -5.28 -0.98 16.55
C ARG A 22 -3.89 -0.51 16.98
N GLN A 23 -3.41 -0.92 18.16
CA GLN A 23 -2.05 -0.66 18.62
C GLN A 23 -1.01 -1.36 17.75
N SER A 24 -1.24 -2.62 17.39
CA SER A 24 -0.39 -3.41 16.50
C SER A 24 -0.27 -2.76 15.12
N ASN A 25 -1.40 -2.37 14.51
CA ASN A 25 -1.42 -1.69 13.22
C ASN A 25 -0.65 -0.36 13.28
N THR A 26 -0.83 0.43 14.35
CA THR A 26 -0.12 1.70 14.54
C THR A 26 1.40 1.47 14.69
N ALA A 27 1.80 0.48 15.48
CA ALA A 27 3.21 0.14 15.68
C ALA A 27 3.87 -0.33 14.38
N MET A 28 3.16 -1.17 13.62
CA MET A 28 3.63 -1.66 12.34
C MET A 28 3.72 -0.52 11.31
N THR A 29 2.71 0.35 11.16
CA THR A 29 2.80 1.53 10.28
C THR A 29 4.01 2.41 10.62
N ARG A 30 4.32 2.59 11.92
CA ARG A 30 5.52 3.32 12.35
C ARG A 30 6.81 2.62 11.95
N LEU A 31 6.90 1.31 12.16
CA LEU A 31 8.05 0.50 11.74
C LEU A 31 8.24 0.56 10.23
N LEU A 32 7.16 0.42 9.46
CA LEU A 32 7.18 0.53 8.01
C LEU A 32 7.65 1.92 7.56
N GLY A 33 7.18 2.99 8.21
CA GLY A 33 7.64 4.35 7.93
C GLY A 33 9.12 4.63 8.29
N LEU A 34 9.76 3.76 9.08
CA LEU A 34 11.19 3.83 9.42
C LEU A 34 12.07 3.05 8.45
N ILE A 35 11.58 1.92 7.93
CA ILE A 35 12.36 1.03 7.04
C ILE A 35 12.11 1.29 5.55
N CYS A 36 10.99 1.95 5.21
CA CYS A 36 10.60 2.26 3.83
C CYS A 36 10.82 3.73 3.50
N ASP A 37 11.18 3.98 2.23
CA ASP A 37 11.34 5.33 1.69
C ASP A 37 10.00 6.06 1.63
N ALA A 38 8.91 5.33 1.35
CA ALA A 38 7.55 5.83 1.45
C ALA A 38 6.54 4.74 1.82
N THR A 39 5.40 5.16 2.35
CA THR A 39 4.26 4.29 2.68
C THR A 39 3.01 4.91 2.07
N VAL A 40 2.21 4.10 1.42
CA VAL A 40 0.97 4.49 0.73
C VAL A 40 -0.16 3.62 1.27
N GLU A 41 -1.29 4.23 1.61
CA GLU A 41 -2.48 3.46 2.00
C GLU A 41 -3.46 3.42 0.85
N LEU A 42 -3.97 2.23 0.57
CA LEU A 42 -4.93 1.93 -0.47
C LEU A 42 -6.27 1.40 0.12
N ASN A 43 -7.36 1.62 -0.60
CA ASN A 43 -8.63 0.93 -0.36
C ASN A 43 -8.67 -0.42 -1.11
N ALA A 44 -9.81 -1.10 -1.05
CA ALA A 44 -10.06 -2.35 -1.77
C ALA A 44 -9.97 -2.16 -3.29
N GLU A 45 -10.25 -0.96 -3.78
CA GLU A 45 -10.14 -0.56 -5.19
C GLU A 45 -8.71 -0.15 -5.59
N LEU A 46 -7.71 -0.33 -4.72
CA LEU A 46 -6.31 0.02 -4.94
C LEU A 46 -6.06 1.53 -5.17
N GLN A 47 -6.97 2.37 -4.69
CA GLN A 47 -6.85 3.82 -4.71
C GLN A 47 -6.21 4.34 -3.44
N ILE A 48 -5.39 5.39 -3.58
CA ILE A 48 -4.69 6.02 -2.46
C ILE A 48 -5.69 6.73 -1.54
N VAL A 49 -5.81 6.33 -0.27
CA VAL A 49 -6.82 6.87 0.66
C VAL A 49 -6.32 7.96 1.58
N GLN A 50 -5.02 8.21 1.62
CA GLN A 50 -4.44 9.26 2.45
C GLN A 50 -3.31 9.97 1.73
N PRO A 51 -3.05 11.25 2.06
CA PRO A 51 -1.90 11.96 1.53
C PRO A 51 -0.60 11.20 1.81
N ALA A 52 0.12 10.82 0.75
CA ALA A 52 1.43 10.17 0.85
C ALA A 52 2.54 11.12 0.37
N ALA A 53 2.84 12.14 1.18
CA ALA A 53 3.76 13.23 0.80
C ALA A 53 5.16 12.75 0.38
N LYS A 54 5.72 11.75 1.06
CA LYS A 54 7.01 11.15 0.69
C LYS A 54 6.94 10.47 -0.68
N PHE A 55 5.86 9.73 -0.96
CA PHE A 55 5.64 9.08 -2.25
C PHE A 55 5.51 10.11 -3.37
N ALA A 56 4.71 11.16 -3.16
CA ALA A 56 4.57 12.25 -4.12
C ALA A 56 5.91 12.93 -4.42
N ALA A 57 6.71 13.20 -3.37
CA ALA A 57 8.04 13.80 -3.53
C ALA A 57 9.01 12.89 -4.29
N ILE A 58 9.01 11.58 -4.01
CA ILE A 58 9.85 10.59 -4.72
C ILE A 58 9.49 10.56 -6.21
N LEU A 59 8.21 10.69 -6.56
CA LEU A 59 7.76 10.74 -7.95
C LEU A 59 7.92 12.14 -8.59
N GLY A 60 8.46 13.12 -7.87
CA GLY A 60 8.60 14.48 -8.39
C GLY A 60 7.26 15.14 -8.73
N LEU A 61 6.18 14.76 -8.03
CA LEU A 61 4.87 15.39 -8.21
C LEU A 61 4.86 16.78 -7.57
N ASP A 62 4.18 17.72 -8.21
CA ASP A 62 3.95 19.05 -7.65
C ASP A 62 3.22 18.90 -6.29
N THR A 63 3.69 19.65 -5.30
CA THR A 63 3.13 19.73 -3.94
C THR A 63 1.65 20.12 -3.90
N HIS A 64 1.12 20.74 -4.96
CA HIS A 64 -0.30 21.09 -5.07
C HIS A 64 -1.19 19.96 -5.61
N LEU A 65 -0.60 18.91 -6.18
CA LEU A 65 -1.34 17.79 -6.76
C LEU A 65 -1.64 16.74 -5.70
N SER A 66 -2.91 16.65 -5.30
CA SER A 66 -3.37 15.54 -4.47
C SER A 66 -3.30 14.24 -5.28
N ILE A 67 -2.70 13.23 -4.66
CA ILE A 67 -2.69 11.84 -5.14
C ILE A 67 -3.78 11.00 -4.49
N GLU A 68 -4.49 11.56 -3.51
CA GLU A 68 -5.62 10.89 -2.86
C GLU A 68 -6.73 10.63 -3.89
N GLY A 69 -7.32 9.44 -3.83
CA GLY A 69 -8.33 8.94 -4.76
C GLY A 69 -7.77 8.40 -6.08
N LYS A 70 -6.48 8.57 -6.39
CA LYS A 70 -5.86 8.03 -7.62
C LYS A 70 -5.56 6.55 -7.47
N LEU A 71 -5.63 5.83 -8.57
CA LEU A 71 -5.23 4.42 -8.61
C LEU A 71 -3.72 4.34 -8.49
N PHE A 72 -3.23 3.38 -7.70
CA PHE A 72 -1.79 3.16 -7.64
C PHE A 72 -1.20 2.78 -9.01
N GLY A 73 -1.98 2.05 -9.82
CA GLY A 73 -1.62 1.68 -11.19
C GLY A 73 -1.31 2.88 -12.10
N ASP A 74 -1.89 4.06 -11.85
CA ASP A 74 -1.63 5.27 -12.64
C ASP A 74 -0.16 5.72 -12.56
N PHE A 75 0.56 5.28 -11.53
CA PHE A 75 1.98 5.57 -11.33
C PHE A 75 2.91 4.42 -11.77
N THR A 76 2.37 3.34 -12.31
CA THR A 76 3.12 2.19 -12.81
C THR A 76 2.97 2.14 -14.33
N PRO A 77 3.99 2.47 -15.13
CA PRO A 77 3.85 2.64 -16.58
C PRO A 77 3.73 1.31 -17.33
N ASP A 78 4.08 0.19 -16.70
CA ASP A 78 4.12 -1.14 -17.30
C ASP A 78 2.85 -1.94 -16.91
N GLU A 79 2.10 -2.43 -17.91
CA GLU A 79 0.84 -3.15 -17.71
C GLU A 79 1.03 -4.53 -17.04
N ASP A 80 2.19 -5.17 -17.24
CA ASP A 80 2.51 -6.42 -16.58
C ASP A 80 2.77 -6.17 -15.09
N ASP A 81 3.50 -5.11 -14.74
CA ASP A 81 3.70 -4.69 -13.36
C ASP A 81 2.38 -4.30 -12.67
N GLN A 82 1.48 -3.60 -13.38
CA GLN A 82 0.14 -3.29 -12.85
C GLN A 82 -0.65 -4.57 -12.55
N SER A 83 -0.65 -5.53 -13.47
CA SER A 83 -1.38 -6.80 -13.33
C SER A 83 -0.81 -7.68 -12.22
N ARG A 84 0.52 -7.73 -12.12
CA ARG A 84 1.25 -8.41 -11.03
C ARG A 84 0.94 -7.77 -9.69
N PHE A 85 0.94 -6.44 -9.62
CA PHE A 85 0.58 -5.71 -8.41
C PHE A 85 -0.86 -6.01 -7.97
N ALA A 86 -1.83 -5.94 -8.88
CA ALA A 86 -3.22 -6.26 -8.58
C ALA A 86 -3.37 -7.71 -8.09
N SER A 87 -2.68 -8.65 -8.73
CA SER A 87 -2.68 -10.06 -8.31
C SER A 87 -2.06 -10.24 -6.93
N LEU A 88 -0.96 -9.54 -6.62
CA LEU A 88 -0.32 -9.53 -5.29
C LEU A 88 -1.23 -8.93 -4.22
N ALA A 89 -1.88 -7.81 -4.52
CA ALA A 89 -2.81 -7.17 -3.59
C ALA A 89 -4.03 -8.06 -3.32
N LEU A 90 -4.61 -8.67 -4.35
CA LEU A 90 -5.79 -9.56 -4.24
C LEU A 90 -5.45 -10.89 -3.54
N SER A 91 -4.30 -11.51 -3.86
CA SER A 91 -3.87 -12.74 -3.16
C SER A 91 -3.59 -12.48 -1.69
N SER A 92 -3.01 -11.32 -1.36
CA SER A 92 -2.82 -10.88 0.02
C SER A 92 -4.14 -10.72 0.78
N LEU A 93 -5.26 -10.44 0.10
CA LEU A 93 -6.59 -10.39 0.72
C LEU A 93 -7.12 -11.80 1.06
N SER A 94 -6.84 -12.79 0.19
CA SER A 94 -7.34 -14.16 0.37
C SER A 94 -6.57 -14.99 1.41
N ASP A 95 -5.30 -14.69 1.65
CA ASP A 95 -4.45 -15.43 2.59
C ASP A 95 -4.53 -14.85 4.02
N LEU A 96 -5.50 -15.35 4.80
CA LEU A 96 -5.62 -15.12 6.25
C LEU A 96 -4.55 -15.86 7.07
N SER A 97 -3.81 -16.76 6.42
CA SER A 97 -2.58 -17.36 6.95
C SER A 97 -1.56 -16.22 7.01
N GLY A 98 -1.07 -15.84 8.20
CA GLY A 98 -0.11 -14.73 8.41
C GLY A 98 1.27 -14.92 7.76
N ALA A 99 1.32 -15.44 6.54
CA ALA A 99 2.49 -15.63 5.71
C ALA A 99 2.82 -14.31 5.00
N MET A 100 3.96 -13.76 5.41
CA MET A 100 4.89 -12.86 4.73
C MET A 100 4.33 -11.83 3.72
N PRO A 101 4.69 -10.53 3.89
CA PRO A 101 4.36 -9.52 2.89
C PRO A 101 4.89 -9.91 1.51
N GLY A 102 4.02 -9.85 0.50
CA GLY A 102 4.41 -10.09 -0.88
C GLY A 102 5.29 -8.95 -1.40
N ALA A 103 6.51 -9.26 -1.82
CA ALA A 103 7.42 -8.30 -2.43
C ALA A 103 7.37 -8.41 -3.96
N MET A 104 7.42 -7.28 -4.66
CA MET A 104 7.67 -7.25 -6.10
C MET A 104 8.57 -6.09 -6.49
N TYR A 105 9.33 -6.28 -7.55
CA TYR A 105 10.00 -5.18 -8.23
C TYR A 105 9.06 -4.60 -9.29
N ALA A 106 9.00 -3.28 -9.33
CA ALA A 106 8.24 -2.53 -10.32
C ALA A 106 8.99 -1.26 -10.70
N THR A 107 8.59 -0.64 -11.82
CA THR A 107 9.01 0.72 -12.13
C THR A 107 7.86 1.68 -11.84
N LEU A 108 8.13 2.78 -11.13
CA LEU A 108 7.17 3.87 -10.99
C LEU A 108 7.52 5.05 -11.88
N CYS A 109 6.50 5.79 -12.28
CA CYS A 109 6.60 6.95 -13.13
C CYS A 109 5.93 8.16 -12.48
N GLY A 110 6.68 9.25 -12.41
CA GLY A 110 6.16 10.61 -12.29
C GLY A 110 6.28 11.36 -13.63
N PRO A 111 6.00 12.68 -13.65
CA PRO A 111 6.06 13.50 -14.86
C PRO A 111 7.44 13.46 -15.53
N ASP A 112 8.51 13.58 -14.74
CA ASP A 112 9.89 13.66 -15.21
C ASP A 112 10.81 12.59 -14.59
N VAL A 113 10.23 11.62 -13.88
CA VAL A 113 10.97 10.62 -13.10
C VAL A 113 10.49 9.22 -13.45
N ARG A 114 11.44 8.31 -13.67
CA ARG A 114 11.20 6.86 -13.67
C ARG A 114 12.09 6.21 -12.63
N LEU A 115 11.48 5.48 -11.71
CA LEU A 115 12.17 4.94 -10.56
C LEU A 115 11.92 3.44 -10.43
N PRO A 116 12.95 2.59 -10.55
CA PRO A 116 12.84 1.20 -10.14
C PRO A 116 12.67 1.14 -8.62
N VAL A 117 11.67 0.40 -8.16
CA VAL A 117 11.35 0.25 -6.75
C VAL A 117 11.06 -1.20 -6.40
N GLU A 118 11.30 -1.53 -5.14
CA GLU A 118 10.74 -2.72 -4.51
C GLU A 118 9.45 -2.30 -3.79
N LEU A 119 8.34 -2.95 -4.15
CA LEU A 119 7.04 -2.79 -3.53
C LEU A 119 6.83 -3.92 -2.53
N LEU A 120 6.35 -3.59 -1.34
CA LEU A 120 5.98 -4.56 -0.31
C LEU A 120 4.47 -4.43 -0.05
N CYS A 121 3.70 -5.48 -0.24
CA CYS A 121 2.27 -5.49 0.08
C CYS A 121 2.09 -5.95 1.53
N VAL A 122 1.42 -5.14 2.35
CA VAL A 122 1.07 -5.52 3.74
C VAL A 122 -0.42 -5.32 3.93
N GLN A 123 -1.14 -6.42 4.17
CA GLN A 123 -2.55 -6.35 4.56
C GLN A 123 -2.66 -6.08 6.06
N PHE A 124 -3.56 -5.16 6.42
CA PHE A 124 -3.90 -4.89 7.82
C PHE A 124 -5.34 -5.31 8.09
N GLN A 125 -5.56 -6.02 9.19
CA GLN A 125 -6.90 -6.31 9.66
C GLN A 125 -7.61 -4.99 9.98
N SER A 126 -8.74 -4.74 9.32
CA SER A 126 -9.63 -3.62 9.60
C SER A 126 -10.40 -3.91 10.89
N LEU A 127 -10.44 -2.93 11.78
CA LEU A 127 -11.42 -2.86 12.85
C LEU A 127 -12.41 -1.78 12.42
N GLU A 128 -13.65 -2.16 12.14
CA GLU A 128 -14.77 -1.21 12.17
C GLU A 128 -15.11 -0.85 13.61
#